data_AF-A0A443PXX2-F1
#
_entry.id   AF-A0A443PXX2-F1
#
_cell.length_a   1.000
_cell.length_b   1.000
_cell.length_c   1.000
_cell.angle_alpha   90.00
_cell.angle_beta   90.00
_cell.angle_gamma   90.00
#
_symmetry.space_group_name_H-M   'P 1'
#
loop_
_entity.id
_entity.type
_entity.pdbx_description
1 polymer ?
#
loop_
_entity_poly.entity_id
_entity_poly.type
_entity_poly.pdbx_seq_one_letter_code
_entity_poly.pdbx_strand_id
1 'polypeptide(L)'
;MEEGKEEEPILCSAFPLGRVRKIVKLDKEIIRVNSEALFLISLSTDLFLHFLTEKSMQVALDKKRKTIKTDHIRIAAKRHPPTADFLLDSLPMPSQPPVRPSSDQTKPSSSHGDEKPLPPGVRRIEQFFHKSAGYGSQIAHA
;
A
#
# COMPACT_ATOMS: atom_id res chain seq x y z
N MET A 1 6.57 -29.16 -47.58
CA MET A 1 6.43 -28.81 -46.16
C MET A 1 7.41 -27.68 -45.93
N GLU A 2 6.96 -26.44 -46.00
CA GLU A 2 7.80 -25.29 -45.63
C GLU A 2 7.65 -25.08 -44.12
N GLU A 3 8.76 -25.19 -43.40
CA GLU A 3 8.81 -24.77 -42.00
C GLU A 3 8.71 -23.24 -41.95
N GLY A 4 7.61 -22.75 -41.40
CA GLY A 4 7.49 -21.36 -40.99
C GLY A 4 8.48 -21.11 -39.87
N LYS A 5 9.56 -20.37 -40.16
CA LYS A 5 10.36 -19.70 -39.13
C LYS A 5 9.41 -18.76 -38.37
N GLU A 6 9.07 -19.13 -37.14
CA GLU A 6 8.50 -18.19 -36.19
C GLU A 6 9.52 -17.07 -35.99
N GLU A 7 9.24 -15.91 -36.59
CA GLU A 7 10.02 -14.70 -36.33
C GLU A 7 9.81 -14.33 -34.85
N GLU A 8 10.74 -14.75 -34.02
CA GLU A 8 10.86 -14.28 -32.64
C GLU A 8 10.74 -12.75 -32.66
N PRO A 9 9.73 -12.18 -31.96
CA PRO A 9 9.51 -10.75 -32.01
C PRO A 9 10.77 -10.06 -31.54
N ILE A 10 11.30 -9.17 -32.39
CA ILE A 10 12.47 -8.35 -32.06
C ILE A 10 12.12 -7.65 -30.74
N LEU A 11 12.79 -8.06 -29.66
CA LEU A 11 12.57 -7.55 -28.31
C LEU A 11 13.02 -6.09 -28.25
N CYS A 12 12.15 -5.18 -28.67
CA CYS A 12 12.40 -3.76 -28.69
C CYS A 12 11.94 -3.16 -27.37
N SER A 13 12.90 -2.75 -26.54
CA SER A 13 12.59 -2.05 -25.30
C SER A 13 12.11 -0.63 -25.58
N ALA A 14 11.07 -0.19 -24.88
CA ALA A 14 10.48 1.13 -25.07
C ALA A 14 11.29 2.27 -24.41
N PHE A 15 12.33 1.96 -23.62
CA PHE A 15 13.06 2.98 -22.89
C PHE A 15 14.05 3.76 -23.78
N PRO A 16 14.09 5.11 -23.66
CA PRO A 16 15.12 5.89 -24.32
C PRO A 16 16.52 5.55 -23.77
N LEU A 17 17.41 5.00 -24.60
CA LEU A 17 18.76 4.59 -24.17
C LEU A 17 19.56 5.73 -23.54
N GLY A 18 19.33 6.98 -23.96
CA GLY A 18 19.94 8.16 -23.33
C GLY A 18 19.53 8.35 -21.86
N ARG A 19 18.29 7.99 -21.50
CA ARG A 19 17.80 8.04 -20.11
C ARG A 19 18.36 6.88 -19.30
N VAL A 20 18.37 5.67 -19.86
CA VAL A 20 18.98 4.48 -19.23
C VAL A 20 20.45 4.76 -18.90
N ARG A 21 21.21 5.29 -19.86
CA ARG A 21 22.62 5.67 -19.64
C ARG A 21 22.80 6.69 -18.51
N LYS A 22 21.93 7.69 -18.40
CA LYS A 22 21.99 8.68 -17.33
C LYS A 22 21.75 8.05 -15.95
N ILE A 23 20.84 7.07 -15.86
CA ILE A 23 20.56 6.34 -14.61
C ILE A 23 21.75 5.47 -14.23
N VAL A 24 22.30 4.69 -15.18
CA VAL A 24 23.49 3.86 -14.94
C VAL A 24 24.66 4.70 -14.44
N LYS A 25 24.89 5.89 -15.03
CA LYS A 25 25.96 6.82 -14.60
C LYS A 25 25.68 7.62 -13.33
N LEU A 26 24.55 7.40 -12.65
CA LEU A 26 24.39 7.92 -11.28
C LEU A 26 25.41 7.25 -10.34
N ASP A 27 25.80 6.02 -10.65
CA ASP A 27 26.95 5.38 -10.04
C ASP A 27 28.25 5.95 -10.62
N LYS A 28 29.05 6.57 -9.75
CA LYS A 28 30.31 7.24 -10.12
C LYS A 28 31.45 6.26 -10.40
N GLU A 29 31.33 5.01 -9.95
CA GLU A 29 32.33 3.96 -10.18
C GLU A 29 32.25 3.43 -11.63
N ILE A 30 31.13 3.67 -12.33
CA ILE A 30 30.92 3.24 -13.71
C ILE A 30 31.48 4.28 -14.70
N ILE A 31 32.72 4.05 -15.17
CA ILE A 31 33.41 4.96 -16.10
C ILE A 31 32.88 4.83 -17.53
N ARG A 32 32.68 3.59 -18.02
CA ARG A 32 32.26 3.27 -19.39
C ARG A 32 31.16 2.23 -19.39
N VAL A 33 30.25 2.36 -20.36
CA VAL A 33 29.18 1.41 -20.62
C VAL A 33 29.00 1.31 -22.14
N ASN A 34 29.00 0.09 -22.69
CA ASN A 34 28.80 -0.14 -24.12
C ASN A 34 27.30 -0.12 -24.48
N SER A 35 26.99 -0.09 -25.78
CA SER A 35 25.60 -0.08 -26.27
C SER A 35 24.83 -1.36 -25.95
N GLU A 36 25.50 -2.51 -26.00
CA GLU A 36 24.89 -3.82 -25.73
C GLU A 36 24.45 -3.95 -24.26
N ALA A 37 25.27 -3.51 -23.30
CA ALA A 37 24.87 -3.50 -21.90
C ALA A 37 23.68 -2.57 -21.65
N LEU A 38 23.66 -1.39 -22.29
CA LEU A 38 22.50 -0.47 -22.19
C LEU A 38 21.23 -1.12 -22.76
N PHE A 39 21.33 -1.81 -23.88
CA PHE A 39 20.21 -2.53 -24.48
C PHE A 39 19.73 -3.67 -23.58
N LEU A 40 20.64 -4.47 -23.01
CA LEU A 40 20.29 -5.56 -22.10
C LEU A 40 19.61 -5.03 -20.83
N ILE A 41 20.15 -3.96 -20.22
CA ILE A 41 19.53 -3.30 -19.06
C ILE A 41 18.11 -2.82 -19.42
N SER A 42 17.94 -2.24 -20.60
CA SER A 42 16.64 -1.77 -21.09
C SER A 42 15.63 -2.92 -21.16
N LEU A 43 16.01 -4.01 -21.81
CA LEU A 43 15.16 -5.19 -21.99
C LEU A 43 14.88 -5.91 -20.67
N SER A 44 15.89 -6.09 -19.83
CA SER A 44 15.72 -6.65 -18.49
C SER A 44 14.77 -5.80 -17.63
N THR A 45 14.80 -4.48 -17.79
CA THR A 45 13.87 -3.57 -17.08
C THR A 45 12.43 -3.79 -17.54
N ASP A 46 12.18 -3.98 -18.84
CA ASP A 46 10.83 -4.29 -19.33
C ASP A 46 10.31 -5.62 -18.75
N LEU A 47 11.11 -6.68 -18.84
CA LEU A 47 10.77 -7.99 -18.28
C LEU A 47 10.52 -7.90 -16.76
N PHE A 48 11.36 -7.13 -16.07
CA PHE A 48 11.22 -6.91 -14.64
C PHE A 48 9.93 -6.17 -14.28
N LEU A 49 9.53 -5.16 -15.05
CA LEU A 49 8.26 -4.44 -14.84
C LEU A 49 7.05 -5.33 -15.11
N HIS A 50 7.09 -6.17 -16.15
CA HIS A 50 6.05 -7.17 -16.41
C HIS A 50 5.90 -8.13 -15.23
N PHE A 51 7.02 -8.72 -14.79
CA PHE A 51 7.07 -9.60 -13.63
C PHE A 51 6.51 -8.92 -12.37
N LEU A 52 7.01 -7.74 -12.01
CA LEU A 52 6.60 -7.05 -10.79
C LEU A 52 5.11 -6.65 -10.83
N THR A 53 4.63 -6.20 -11.98
CA THR A 53 3.23 -5.81 -12.18
C THR A 53 2.31 -7.02 -12.05
N GLU A 54 2.66 -8.14 -12.67
CA GLU A 54 1.89 -9.38 -12.57
C GLU A 54 1.79 -9.86 -11.13
N LYS A 55 2.92 -9.96 -10.42
CA LYS A 55 2.93 -10.39 -9.01
C LYS A 55 2.18 -9.41 -8.10
N SER A 56 2.28 -8.12 -8.36
CA SER A 56 1.53 -7.09 -7.62
C SER A 56 0.02 -7.16 -7.90
N MET A 57 -0.39 -7.49 -9.13
CA MET A 57 -1.79 -7.69 -9.48
C MET A 57 -2.35 -8.94 -8.80
N GLN A 58 -1.60 -10.06 -8.76
CA GLN A 58 -2.01 -11.27 -8.03
C GLN A 58 -2.32 -10.94 -6.56
N VAL A 59 -1.46 -10.17 -5.88
CA VAL A 59 -1.71 -9.71 -4.51
C VAL A 59 -2.96 -8.81 -4.41
N ALA A 60 -3.20 -7.93 -5.40
CA ALA A 60 -4.38 -7.08 -5.42
C ALA A 60 -5.67 -7.91 -5.56
N LEU A 61 -5.65 -8.91 -6.45
CA LEU A 61 -6.76 -9.84 -6.68
C LEU A 61 -7.05 -10.71 -5.45
N ASP A 62 -6.01 -11.22 -4.77
CA ASP A 62 -6.14 -11.91 -3.48
C ASP A 62 -6.91 -11.06 -2.45
N LYS A 63 -6.71 -9.73 -2.51
CA LYS A 63 -7.38 -8.73 -1.65
C LYS A 63 -8.69 -8.19 -2.23
N LYS A 64 -9.24 -8.80 -3.28
CA LYS A 64 -10.46 -8.39 -3.98
C LYS A 64 -10.41 -6.94 -4.48
N ARG A 65 -9.23 -6.48 -4.93
CA ARG A 65 -9.02 -5.16 -5.53
C ARG A 65 -8.65 -5.29 -6.99
N LYS A 66 -9.10 -4.32 -7.80
CA LYS A 66 -8.74 -4.19 -9.23
C LYS A 66 -7.67 -3.11 -9.48
N THR A 67 -7.16 -2.50 -8.42
CA THR A 67 -6.19 -1.41 -8.47
C THR A 67 -4.94 -1.82 -7.69
N ILE A 68 -3.78 -1.72 -8.32
CA ILE A 68 -2.49 -1.93 -7.67
C ILE A 68 -2.18 -0.71 -6.78
N LYS A 69 -1.76 -0.97 -5.54
CA LYS A 69 -1.30 0.03 -4.58
C LYS A 69 0.11 -0.34 -4.11
N THR A 70 0.81 0.61 -3.50
CA THR A 70 2.17 0.40 -2.95
C THR A 70 2.24 -0.79 -1.99
N ASP A 71 1.20 -1.02 -1.18
CA ASP A 71 1.13 -2.19 -0.29
C ASP A 71 1.11 -3.52 -1.05
N HIS A 72 0.49 -3.57 -2.24
CA HIS A 72 0.48 -4.77 -3.07
C HIS A 72 1.88 -5.04 -3.64
N ILE A 73 2.57 -3.99 -4.11
CA ILE A 73 3.95 -4.06 -4.59
C ILE A 73 4.89 -4.54 -3.48
N ARG A 74 4.77 -3.98 -2.28
CA ARG A 74 5.57 -4.40 -1.12
C ARG A 74 5.39 -5.89 -0.81
N ILE A 75 4.16 -6.37 -0.78
CA ILE A 75 3.88 -7.78 -0.48
C ILE A 75 4.42 -8.67 -1.61
N ALA A 76 4.24 -8.28 -2.87
CA ALA A 76 4.76 -9.01 -4.01
C ALA A 76 6.30 -9.10 -3.96
N ALA A 77 6.98 -8.00 -3.68
CA ALA A 77 8.43 -7.96 -3.49
C ALA A 77 8.88 -8.88 -2.35
N LYS A 78 8.21 -8.86 -1.18
CA LYS A 78 8.50 -9.77 -0.05
C LYS A 78 8.37 -11.25 -0.39
N ARG A 79 7.47 -11.61 -1.31
CA ARG A 79 7.27 -13.01 -1.76
C ARG A 79 8.39 -13.51 -2.69
N HIS A 80 9.26 -12.64 -3.20
CA HIS A 80 10.35 -12.99 -4.11
C HIS A 80 11.70 -12.49 -3.55
N PRO A 81 12.51 -13.36 -2.91
CA PRO A 81 13.71 -12.95 -2.18
C PRO A 81 14.71 -12.09 -2.99
N PRO A 82 15.03 -12.39 -4.26
CA PRO A 82 15.93 -11.54 -5.05
C PRO A 82 15.40 -10.11 -5.26
N THR A 83 14.09 -9.96 -5.35
CA THR A 83 13.45 -8.64 -5.47
C THR A 83 13.33 -7.93 -4.14
N ALA A 84 13.14 -8.69 -3.06
CA ALA A 84 13.08 -8.13 -1.71
C ALA A 84 14.39 -7.43 -1.33
N ASP A 85 15.52 -8.00 -1.72
CA ASP A 85 16.88 -7.54 -1.37
C ASP A 85 17.15 -6.08 -1.74
N PHE A 86 16.66 -5.62 -2.90
CA PHE A 86 16.92 -4.25 -3.37
C PHE A 86 15.71 -3.30 -3.29
N LEU A 87 14.47 -3.81 -3.29
CA LEU A 87 13.29 -2.95 -3.38
C LEU A 87 12.68 -2.56 -2.05
N LEU A 88 12.74 -3.40 -1.01
CA LEU A 88 11.93 -3.14 0.18
C LEU A 88 12.31 -1.83 0.86
N ASP A 89 13.59 -1.50 0.86
CA ASP A 89 14.14 -0.28 1.44
C ASP A 89 13.87 0.97 0.59
N SER A 90 13.55 0.78 -0.70
CA SER A 90 13.18 1.86 -1.62
C SER A 90 11.69 2.20 -1.60
N LEU A 91 10.84 1.35 -1.00
CA LEU A 91 9.38 1.53 -1.02
C LEU A 91 8.89 2.37 0.18
N PRO A 92 7.92 3.29 0.00
CA PRO A 92 7.36 4.11 1.09
C PRO A 92 6.78 3.26 2.22
N MET A 93 7.19 3.48 3.47
CA MET A 93 6.74 2.70 4.63
C MET A 93 5.20 2.63 4.68
N PRO A 94 4.58 1.47 4.98
CA PRO A 94 3.13 1.41 5.11
C PRO A 94 2.68 2.41 6.17
N SER A 95 1.71 3.25 5.85
CA SER A 95 1.15 4.18 6.81
C SER A 95 0.63 3.39 8.00
N GLN A 96 1.16 3.65 9.19
CA GLN A 96 0.59 3.08 10.40
C GLN A 96 -0.87 3.53 10.46
N PRO A 97 -1.82 2.63 10.77
CA PRO A 97 -3.18 3.07 11.06
C PRO A 97 -3.09 4.09 12.19
N PRO A 98 -3.87 5.19 12.14
CA PRO A 98 -3.85 6.18 13.21
C PRO A 98 -4.09 5.43 14.52
N VAL A 99 -3.09 5.48 15.40
CA VAL A 99 -3.20 4.99 16.77
C VAL A 99 -4.34 5.77 17.37
N ARG A 100 -5.52 5.14 17.49
CA ARG A 100 -6.59 5.71 18.30
C ARG A 100 -5.99 5.81 19.70
N PRO A 101 -5.90 7.00 20.31
CA PRO A 101 -5.44 7.08 21.68
C PRO A 101 -6.33 6.15 22.49
N SER A 102 -5.72 5.12 23.07
CA SER A 102 -6.38 4.22 24.00
C SER A 102 -6.93 5.10 25.12
N SER A 103 -8.25 5.27 25.11
CA SER A 103 -8.97 5.85 26.22
C SER A 103 -8.87 4.87 27.39
N ASP A 104 -7.89 5.10 28.27
CA ASP A 104 -7.87 4.48 29.59
C ASP A 104 -7.92 5.58 30.68
N GLN A 105 -9.16 5.82 31.10
CA GLN A 105 -9.63 6.16 32.44
C GLN A 105 -9.29 7.50 33.15
N THR A 106 -10.40 8.11 33.60
CA THR A 106 -10.63 8.82 34.89
C THR A 106 -10.08 10.24 35.11
N LYS A 107 -10.92 11.26 34.86
CA LYS A 107 -11.60 12.15 35.85
C LYS A 107 -11.90 13.56 35.32
N PRO A 108 -12.91 14.27 35.89
CA PRO A 108 -13.63 15.36 35.23
C PRO A 108 -12.95 16.70 35.45
N SER A 109 -12.93 17.55 34.42
CA SER A 109 -12.74 19.00 34.60
C SER A 109 -13.91 19.73 33.97
N SER A 110 -14.73 20.26 34.87
CA SER A 110 -15.68 21.33 34.65
C SER A 110 -14.96 22.63 34.33
N SER A 111 -15.30 23.28 33.22
CA SER A 111 -15.34 24.76 33.09
C SER A 111 -16.06 25.09 31.77
N HIS A 112 -17.37 25.30 31.81
CA HIS A 112 -18.01 26.63 31.78
C HIS A 112 -17.94 27.33 30.40
N GLY A 113 -19.10 27.30 29.72
CA GLY A 113 -19.45 28.13 28.58
C GLY A 113 -20.91 27.88 28.22
N ASP A 114 -21.81 28.71 28.77
CA ASP A 114 -23.25 28.88 28.51
C ASP A 114 -23.97 27.81 27.66
N GLU A 115 -24.75 26.93 28.31
CA GLU A 115 -25.81 26.20 27.60
C GLU A 115 -27.20 26.55 28.13
N LYS A 116 -27.99 27.11 27.21
CA LYS A 116 -29.42 27.37 27.34
C LYS A 116 -30.16 26.06 27.66
N PRO A 117 -31.12 26.04 28.60
CA PRO A 117 -31.87 24.84 28.92
C PRO A 117 -32.57 24.30 27.67
N LEU A 118 -32.35 23.02 27.38
CA LEU A 118 -32.97 22.36 26.24
C LEU A 118 -34.50 22.29 26.44
N PRO A 119 -35.29 22.41 25.35
CA PRO A 119 -36.75 22.28 25.43
C PRO A 119 -37.16 20.93 26.04
N PRO A 120 -38.30 20.88 26.75
CA PRO A 120 -38.85 19.61 27.24
C PRO A 120 -38.99 18.61 26.09
N GLY A 121 -38.38 17.43 26.24
CA GLY A 121 -38.42 16.35 25.25
C GLY A 121 -37.17 16.20 24.36
N VAL A 122 -36.19 17.10 24.43
CA VAL A 122 -34.94 17.00 23.65
C VAL A 122 -33.80 16.50 24.54
N ARG A 123 -33.17 15.39 24.14
CA ARG A 123 -31.97 14.84 24.80
C ARG A 123 -30.72 15.19 23.99
N ARG A 124 -29.60 15.42 24.68
CA ARG A 124 -28.30 15.68 24.05
C ARG A 124 -27.86 14.46 23.24
N ILE A 125 -27.28 14.71 22.06
CA ILE A 125 -26.81 13.67 21.14
C ILE A 125 -25.77 12.75 21.80
N GLU A 126 -24.99 13.27 22.75
CA GLU A 126 -24.04 12.50 23.55
C GLU A 126 -24.69 11.30 24.26
N GLN A 127 -25.96 11.38 24.67
CA GLN A 127 -26.65 10.24 25.31
C GLN A 127 -26.90 9.06 24.36
N PHE A 128 -26.89 9.24 23.04
CA PHE A 128 -27.06 8.12 22.10
C PHE A 128 -25.85 7.18 22.11
N PHE A 129 -24.66 7.72 22.37
CA PHE A 129 -23.40 6.96 22.29
C PHE A 129 -22.98 6.34 23.62
N HIS A 130 -23.61 6.75 24.73
CA HIS A 130 -23.39 6.16 26.04
C HIS A 130 -24.39 5.03 26.26
N LYS A 131 -23.97 3.81 25.90
CA LYS A 131 -24.73 2.58 26.14
C LYS A 131 -25.05 2.46 27.64
N SER A 132 -26.33 2.57 27.98
CA SER A 132 -26.85 2.25 29.32
C SER A 132 -26.56 0.77 29.62
N ALA A 133 -25.58 0.51 30.48
CA ALA A 133 -25.41 -0.78 31.11
C ALA A 133 -26.45 -0.91 32.24
N GLY A 134 -27.67 -1.28 31.86
CA GLY A 134 -28.74 -1.66 32.80
C GLY A 134 -28.86 -3.17 32.85
N TYR A 135 -28.33 -3.77 33.92
CA TYR A 135 -28.49 -5.17 34.28
C TYR A 135 -29.97 -5.54 34.45
N GLY A 136 -30.33 -6.72 33.93
CA GLY A 136 -31.62 -7.33 34.15
C GLY A 136 -31.76 -8.05 35.50
N SER A 137 -33.01 -8.44 35.74
CA SER A 137 -33.51 -9.40 36.74
C SER A 137 -33.68 -8.89 38.18
N GLN A 138 -34.94 -8.74 38.59
CA GLN A 138 -35.48 -9.55 39.69
C GLN A 138 -36.93 -9.94 39.39
N ILE A 139 -37.12 -11.25 39.26
CA ILE A 139 -38.38 -11.98 39.46
C ILE A 139 -38.22 -12.66 40.83
N ALA A 140 -39.10 -12.42 41.80
CA ALA A 140 -39.55 -13.39 42.82
C ALA A 140 -40.46 -12.76 43.90
N HIS A 141 -41.68 -13.31 43.99
CA HIS A 141 -42.37 -13.82 45.19
C HIS A 141 -42.47 -12.97 46.47
N ALA A 142 -43.70 -12.56 46.82
CA ALA A 142 -44.50 -13.09 47.93
C ALA A 142 -45.93 -12.51 47.88
#